data_AF-A0A446ZIQ3-F1
#
_entry.id   AF-A0A446ZIQ3-F1
#
_cell.length_a   1.000
_cell.length_b   1.000
_cell.length_c   1.000
_cell.angle_alpha   90.00
_cell.angle_beta   90.00
_cell.angle_gamma   90.00
#
_symmetry.space_group_name_H-M   'P 1'
#
loop_
_entity.id
_entity.type
_entity.pdbx_description
1 polymer ?
#
loop_
_entity_poly.entity_id
_entity_poly.type
_entity_poly.pdbx_seq_one_letter_code
_entity_poly.pdbx_strand_id
1 'polypeptide(L)'
;MQQDQITVLVGIAEGINKNDENLLVDHFLGYANRELEPQEIDNVVKGEMVEGITAYKQGHYYKISSNNEKQNANDFEISIHFQDGPISEHGINGATSEALLQILIHRTKTLDENFPSEFNKQAIAYMESALNEFNKRTSERRARGVEGTLVK
;
A
#
# COMPACT_ATOMS: atom_id res chain seq x y z
N MET A 1 33.97 24.89 9.10
CA MET A 1 32.63 24.80 8.48
C MET A 1 32.60 23.48 7.75
N GLN A 2 32.03 22.44 8.37
CA GLN A 2 31.78 21.17 7.70
C GLN A 2 30.58 21.40 6.79
N GLN A 3 30.76 21.23 5.48
CA GLN A 3 29.62 21.19 4.56
C GLN A 3 28.82 19.95 4.92
N ASP A 4 27.64 20.16 5.51
CA ASP A 4 26.63 19.10 5.59
C ASP A 4 26.29 18.71 4.14
N GLN A 5 26.79 17.55 3.72
CA GLN A 5 26.35 16.94 2.47
C GLN A 5 24.86 16.65 2.64
N ILE A 6 24.03 17.38 1.88
CA ILE A 6 22.60 17.05 1.76
C ILE A 6 22.56 15.63 1.21
N THR A 7 22.20 14.68 2.06
CA THR A 7 21.99 13.29 1.65
C THR A 7 20.75 13.29 0.78
N VAL A 8 20.92 13.19 -0.53
CA VAL A 8 19.80 13.04 -1.46
C VAL A 8 19.20 11.67 -1.22
N LEU A 9 17.97 11.64 -0.68
CA LEU A 9 17.23 10.40 -0.51
C LEU A 9 16.51 10.07 -1.82
N VAL A 10 16.91 8.98 -2.46
CA VAL A 10 16.27 8.46 -3.68
C VAL A 10 15.22 7.44 -3.27
N GLY A 11 13.96 7.68 -3.64
CA GLY A 11 12.87 6.74 -3.39
C GLY A 11 12.99 5.52 -4.29
N ILE A 12 12.83 4.33 -3.71
CA ILE A 12 12.84 3.06 -4.44
C ILE A 12 11.43 2.52 -4.47
N ALA A 13 10.90 2.22 -5.65
CA ALA A 13 9.56 1.69 -5.80
C ALA A 13 9.45 0.74 -6.99
N GLU A 14 8.50 -0.17 -6.92
CA GLU A 14 8.11 -1.07 -8.00
C GLU A 14 6.71 -0.71 -8.49
N GLY A 15 6.58 -0.34 -9.76
CA GLY A 15 5.29 -0.04 -10.37
C GLY A 15 4.41 -1.28 -10.45
N ILE A 16 3.20 -1.21 -9.90
CA ILE A 16 2.22 -2.30 -9.86
C ILE A 16 1.37 -2.31 -11.12
N ASN A 17 0.98 -1.13 -11.59
CA ASN A 17 0.19 -0.95 -12.81
C ASN A 17 1.08 -0.48 -13.98
N LYS A 18 0.50 -0.43 -15.18
CA LYS A 18 1.26 -0.03 -16.37
C LYS A 18 1.51 1.48 -16.35
N ASN A 19 2.71 1.87 -16.80
CA ASN A 19 3.14 3.28 -16.87
C ASN A 19 2.31 4.14 -17.83
N ASP A 20 1.45 3.54 -18.67
CA ASP A 20 0.56 4.27 -19.56
C ASP A 20 -0.82 4.60 -18.93
N GLU A 21 -1.05 4.26 -17.67
CA GLU A 21 -2.24 4.66 -16.92
C GLU A 21 -2.16 6.12 -16.44
N ASN A 22 -3.32 6.73 -16.14
CA ASN A 22 -3.39 8.10 -15.64
C ASN A 22 -2.91 8.23 -14.18
N LEU A 23 -3.01 7.14 -13.43
CA LEU A 23 -2.52 7.01 -12.06
C LEU A 23 -1.36 6.03 -12.08
N LEU A 24 -0.29 6.36 -11.36
CA LEU A 24 0.80 5.44 -11.07
C LEU A 24 0.53 4.83 -9.70
N VAL A 25 0.66 3.51 -9.59
CA VAL A 25 0.50 2.77 -8.33
C VAL A 25 1.80 2.05 -8.07
N ASP A 26 2.52 2.49 -7.04
CA ASP A 26 3.84 1.99 -6.72
C ASP A 26 3.84 1.25 -5.38
N HIS A 27 4.52 0.11 -5.33
CA HIS A 27 4.95 -0.52 -4.10
C HIS A 27 6.25 0.14 -3.63
N PHE A 28 6.20 0.91 -2.55
CA PHE A 28 7.32 1.70 -2.07
C PHE A 28 8.22 0.89 -1.14
N LEU A 29 9.49 0.74 -1.52
CA LEU A 29 10.43 -0.18 -0.88
C LEU A 29 11.36 0.52 0.11
N GLY A 30 11.50 1.85 0.05
CA GLY A 30 12.33 2.60 0.98
C GLY A 30 13.07 3.77 0.34
N TYR A 31 14.07 4.26 1.07
CA TYR A 31 14.94 5.34 0.62
C TYR A 31 16.39 4.88 0.59
N ALA A 32 17.07 5.16 -0.53
CA ALA A 32 18.51 5.07 -0.61
C ALA A 32 19.15 6.41 -0.24
N ASN A 33 20.22 6.40 0.53
CA ASN A 33 21.04 7.58 0.83
C ASN A 33 22.04 7.95 -0.29
N ARG A 34 21.97 7.21 -1.40
CA ARG A 34 22.80 7.34 -2.59
C ARG A 34 22.01 6.84 -3.80
N GLU A 35 22.53 7.13 -4.98
CA GLU A 35 22.06 6.50 -6.21
C GLU A 35 22.40 5.00 -6.21
N LEU A 36 21.49 4.18 -6.75
CA LEU A 36 21.61 2.73 -6.81
C LEU A 36 21.81 2.28 -8.26
N GLU A 37 22.66 1.28 -8.44
CA GLU A 37 22.77 0.60 -9.73
C GLU A 37 21.52 -0.26 -9.99
N PRO A 38 21.14 -0.51 -11.26
CA PRO A 38 19.95 -1.32 -11.58
C PRO A 38 19.91 -2.68 -10.89
N GLN A 39 21.06 -3.35 -10.75
CA GLN A 39 21.16 -4.64 -10.06
C GLN A 39 20.87 -4.53 -8.55
N GLU A 40 21.22 -3.40 -7.94
CA GLU A 40 20.94 -3.15 -6.52
C GLU A 40 19.45 -2.92 -6.30
N ILE A 41 18.78 -2.22 -7.22
CA ILE A 41 17.32 -2.05 -7.21
C ILE A 41 16.64 -3.43 -7.30
N ASP A 42 17.08 -4.30 -8.22
CA ASP A 42 16.55 -5.66 -8.36
C ASP A 42 16.70 -6.48 -7.06
N ASN A 43 17.82 -6.31 -6.36
CA ASN A 43 18.07 -7.00 -5.10
C ASN A 43 17.11 -6.51 -4.01
N VAL A 44 16.85 -5.19 -3.93
CA VAL A 44 15.88 -4.62 -3.01
C VAL A 44 14.46 -5.11 -3.30
N VAL A 45 14.06 -5.18 -4.56
CA VAL A 45 12.76 -5.73 -4.99
C VAL A 45 12.60 -7.18 -4.55
N LYS A 46 13.68 -7.97 -4.57
CA LYS A 46 13.71 -9.35 -4.06
C LYS A 46 13.75 -9.45 -2.53
N GLY A 47 13.80 -8.33 -1.82
CA GLY A 47 13.90 -8.27 -0.36
C GLY A 47 15.30 -8.53 0.18
N GLU A 48 16.34 -8.42 -0.66
CA GLU A 48 17.73 -8.56 -0.23
C GLU A 48 18.24 -7.27 0.43
N MET A 49 19.17 -7.43 1.38
CA MET A 49 19.80 -6.29 2.06
C MET A 49 20.81 -5.62 1.13
N VAL A 50 20.65 -4.32 0.93
CA VAL A 50 21.58 -3.48 0.16
C VAL A 50 22.04 -2.31 1.01
N GLU A 51 23.35 -2.04 0.97
CA GLU A 51 23.97 -0.98 1.77
C GLU A 51 23.50 0.41 1.35
N GLY A 52 23.19 1.25 2.34
CA GLY A 52 22.73 2.62 2.14
C GLY A 52 21.21 2.76 2.01
N ILE A 53 20.46 1.68 2.23
CA ILE A 53 19.00 1.68 2.07
C ILE A 53 18.31 1.55 3.42
N THR A 54 17.38 2.48 3.68
CA THR A 54 16.36 2.33 4.71
C THR A 54 15.14 1.68 4.07
N ALA A 55 15.08 0.35 4.15
CA ALA A 55 14.04 -0.44 3.49
C ALA A 55 12.79 -0.56 4.37
N TYR A 56 11.63 -0.50 3.71
CA TYR A 56 10.35 -0.86 4.28
C TYR A 56 10.06 -2.35 4.07
N LYS A 57 9.23 -2.93 4.94
CA LYS A 57 8.78 -4.31 4.77
C LYS A 57 7.96 -4.43 3.49
N GLN A 58 8.23 -5.50 2.74
CA GLN A 58 7.46 -5.83 1.55
C GLN A 58 5.96 -5.88 1.87
N GLY A 59 5.15 -5.25 1.03
CA GLY A 59 3.70 -5.22 1.15
C GLY A 59 3.14 -4.26 2.20
N HIS A 60 3.95 -3.33 2.75
CA HIS A 60 3.49 -2.43 3.81
C HIS A 60 3.35 -0.96 3.39
N TYR A 61 3.96 -0.55 2.27
CA TYR A 61 4.03 0.86 1.89
C TYR A 61 3.74 0.99 0.40
N TYR A 62 2.77 1.85 0.06
CA TYR A 62 2.34 2.07 -1.31
C TYR A 62 2.14 3.54 -1.58
N LYS A 63 2.31 3.94 -2.84
CA LYS A 63 2.03 5.28 -3.32
C LYS A 63 1.08 5.23 -4.51
N ILE A 64 0.15 6.19 -4.54
CA ILE A 64 -0.68 6.47 -5.70
C ILE A 64 -0.42 7.91 -6.10
N SER A 65 0.08 8.12 -7.31
CA SER A 65 0.43 9.46 -7.81
C SER A 65 -0.16 9.72 -9.19
N SER A 66 -0.23 10.99 -9.55
CA SER A 66 -0.59 11.39 -10.91
C SER A 66 0.51 11.03 -11.90
N ASN A 67 0.13 10.51 -13.07
CA ASN A 67 1.06 10.37 -14.18
C ASN A 67 1.25 11.73 -14.88
N ASN A 68 2.32 12.42 -14.54
CA ASN A 68 2.62 13.77 -15.05
C ASN A 68 3.00 13.79 -16.56
N GLU A 69 3.20 12.62 -17.18
CA GLU A 69 3.38 12.52 -18.64
C GLU A 69 2.04 12.58 -19.41
N LYS A 70 0.90 12.43 -18.72
CA LYS A 70 -0.44 12.50 -19.31
C LYS A 70 -0.98 13.93 -19.27
N GLN A 71 -1.61 14.35 -20.36
CA GLN A 71 -2.29 15.65 -20.42
C GLN A 71 -3.45 15.70 -19.40
N ASN A 72 -3.53 16.79 -18.63
CA ASN A 72 -4.56 17.08 -17.62
C ASN A 72 -4.45 16.33 -16.28
N ALA A 73 -3.27 15.81 -15.94
CA ALA A 73 -3.01 15.33 -14.59
C ALA A 73 -2.62 16.50 -13.66
N ASN A 74 -3.37 16.72 -12.58
CA ASN A 74 -2.91 17.59 -11.50
C ASN A 74 -1.89 16.82 -10.66
N ASP A 75 -0.82 17.48 -10.25
CA ASP A 75 0.20 16.86 -9.41
C ASP A 75 -0.38 16.47 -8.04
N PHE A 76 -0.36 15.18 -7.71
CA PHE A 76 -0.72 14.68 -6.39
C PHE A 76 -0.01 13.37 -6.05
N GLU A 77 0.11 13.11 -4.75
CA GLU A 77 0.57 11.84 -4.20
C GLU A 77 -0.27 11.45 -2.97
N ILE A 78 -0.63 10.19 -2.88
CA ILE A 78 -1.25 9.57 -1.70
C ILE A 78 -0.33 8.44 -1.25
N SER A 79 0.14 8.50 -0.01
CA SER A 79 0.90 7.43 0.63
C SER A 79 -0.02 6.57 1.50
N ILE A 80 0.09 5.25 1.36
CA ILE A 80 -0.65 4.25 2.14
C ILE A 80 0.34 3.41 2.91
N HIS A 81 0.24 3.48 4.23
CA HIS A 81 1.02 2.69 5.18
C HIS A 81 0.09 1.62 5.76
N PHE A 82 0.40 0.34 5.55
CA PHE A 82 -0.35 -0.75 6.16
C PHE A 82 0.13 -1.01 7.59
N GLN A 83 -0.78 -1.52 8.41
CA GLN A 83 -0.51 -1.97 9.77
C GLN A 83 0.69 -2.93 9.77
N ASP A 84 1.72 -2.59 10.54
CA ASP A 84 2.89 -3.43 10.74
C ASP A 84 2.84 -4.11 12.11
N GLY A 85 2.70 -5.44 12.07
CA GLY A 85 2.61 -6.27 13.26
C GLY A 85 1.24 -6.25 13.96
N PRO A 86 1.06 -7.11 14.97
CA PRO A 86 -0.22 -7.26 15.67
C PRO A 86 -0.64 -6.01 16.43
N ILE A 87 -1.91 -5.62 16.29
CA ILE A 87 -2.48 -4.45 16.98
C ILE A 87 -2.37 -4.59 18.51
N SER A 88 -2.50 -5.80 19.06
CA SER A 88 -2.37 -6.05 20.50
C SER A 88 -1.00 -5.71 21.07
N GLU A 89 0.04 -5.73 20.23
CA GLU A 89 1.43 -5.51 20.64
C GLU A 89 1.92 -4.12 20.21
N HIS A 90 1.56 -3.68 19.01
CA HIS A 90 2.09 -2.47 18.37
C HIS A 90 1.09 -1.30 18.37
N GLY A 91 -0.14 -1.53 18.84
CA GLY A 91 -1.25 -0.60 18.65
C GLY A 91 -1.64 -0.46 17.18
N ILE A 92 -2.42 0.57 16.88
CA ILE A 92 -2.78 0.93 15.51
C ILE A 92 -1.65 1.81 14.94
N ASN A 93 -0.97 1.34 13.91
CA ASN A 93 0.15 2.05 13.27
C ASN A 93 0.04 2.16 11.75
N GLY A 94 -1.08 1.71 11.16
CA GLY A 94 -1.33 1.82 9.73
C GLY A 94 -2.74 1.41 9.33
N ALA A 95 -3.03 1.50 8.05
CA ALA A 95 -4.27 1.05 7.44
C ALA A 95 -4.38 -0.47 7.49
N THR A 96 -5.60 -0.97 7.63
CA THR A 96 -5.92 -2.38 7.44
C THR A 96 -6.60 -2.58 6.09
N SER A 97 -6.52 -3.78 5.52
CA SER A 97 -7.25 -4.12 4.30
C SER A 97 -8.76 -3.92 4.48
N GLU A 98 -9.28 -4.24 5.67
CA GLU A 98 -10.67 -4.03 6.05
C GLU A 98 -11.06 -2.55 6.02
N ALA A 99 -10.22 -1.65 6.55
CA ALA A 99 -10.49 -0.21 6.53
C ALA A 99 -10.51 0.36 5.10
N LEU A 100 -9.57 -0.07 4.25
CA LEU A 100 -9.56 0.33 2.84
C LEU A 100 -10.76 -0.22 2.07
N LEU A 101 -11.18 -1.47 2.32
CA LEU A 101 -12.40 -2.02 1.74
C LEU A 101 -13.64 -1.25 2.19
N GLN A 102 -13.74 -0.86 3.45
CA GLN A 102 -14.86 -0.04 3.94
C GLN A 102 -14.95 1.31 3.21
N ILE A 103 -13.80 1.97 2.97
CA ILE A 103 -13.75 3.20 2.17
C ILE A 103 -14.27 2.95 0.75
N LEU A 104 -13.79 1.89 0.09
CA LEU A 104 -14.21 1.57 -1.28
C LEU A 104 -15.70 1.20 -1.36
N ILE A 105 -16.21 0.39 -0.43
CA ILE A 105 -17.63 0.05 -0.33
C ILE A 105 -18.47 1.32 -0.17
N HIS A 106 -18.11 2.19 0.78
CA HIS A 106 -18.82 3.45 1.00
C HIS A 106 -18.80 4.33 -0.27
N ARG A 107 -17.63 4.53 -0.87
CA ARG A 107 -17.49 5.36 -2.08
C ARG A 107 -18.30 4.84 -3.26
N THR A 108 -18.34 3.52 -3.46
CA THR A 108 -19.08 2.89 -4.55
C THR A 108 -20.59 2.91 -4.28
N LYS A 109 -21.05 2.77 -3.03
CA LYS A 109 -22.47 2.99 -2.68
C LYS A 109 -22.91 4.42 -3.00
N THR A 110 -22.14 5.42 -2.60
CA THR A 110 -22.40 6.83 -2.97
C THR A 110 -22.40 7.02 -4.49
N LEU A 111 -21.53 6.32 -5.23
CA LEU A 111 -21.53 6.38 -6.69
C LEU A 111 -22.80 5.77 -7.27
N ASP A 112 -23.23 4.61 -6.79
CA ASP A 112 -24.43 3.91 -7.27
C ASP A 112 -25.71 4.70 -6.98
N GLU A 113 -25.79 5.40 -5.85
CA GLU A 113 -26.91 6.30 -5.54
C GLU A 113 -27.06 7.43 -6.57
N ASN A 114 -25.94 7.96 -7.07
CA ASN A 114 -25.93 9.05 -8.05
C ASN A 114 -26.00 8.55 -9.50
N PHE A 115 -25.38 7.40 -9.78
CA PHE A 115 -25.25 6.80 -11.11
C PHE A 115 -25.44 5.28 -11.02
N PRO A 116 -26.70 4.81 -10.92
CA PRO A 116 -26.98 3.40 -10.68
C PRO A 116 -26.50 2.49 -11.80
N SER A 117 -25.87 1.37 -11.45
CA SER A 117 -25.40 0.37 -12.42
C SER A 117 -25.33 -1.03 -11.80
N GLU A 118 -25.68 -2.05 -12.57
CA GLU A 118 -25.51 -3.45 -12.14
C GLU A 118 -24.04 -3.80 -11.86
N PHE A 119 -23.10 -3.15 -12.56
CA PHE A 119 -21.67 -3.33 -12.29
C PHE A 119 -21.27 -2.77 -10.92
N ASN A 120 -21.84 -1.63 -10.50
CA ASN A 120 -21.58 -1.06 -9.18
C ASN A 120 -22.12 -1.97 -8.09
N LYS A 121 -23.37 -2.44 -8.23
CA LYS A 121 -24.00 -3.37 -7.27
C LYS A 121 -23.19 -4.65 -7.12
N GLN A 122 -22.72 -5.21 -8.24
CA GLN A 122 -21.91 -6.42 -8.23
C GLN A 122 -20.55 -6.20 -7.57
N ALA A 123 -19.89 -5.06 -7.83
CA ALA A 123 -18.62 -4.70 -7.19
C ALA A 123 -18.79 -4.51 -5.67
N ILE A 124 -19.87 -3.85 -5.23
CA ILE A 124 -20.19 -3.70 -3.81
C ILE A 124 -20.33 -5.07 -3.15
N ALA A 125 -21.11 -5.98 -3.74
CA ALA A 125 -21.30 -7.34 -3.20
C ALA A 125 -19.98 -8.11 -3.07
N TYR A 126 -19.07 -8.01 -4.05
CA TYR A 126 -17.76 -8.66 -3.98
C TYR A 126 -16.86 -8.06 -2.90
N MET A 127 -16.84 -6.73 -2.76
CA MET A 127 -16.05 -6.08 -1.71
C MET A 127 -16.58 -6.39 -0.31
N GLU A 128 -17.91 -6.43 -0.13
CA GLU A 128 -18.54 -6.82 1.13
C GLU A 128 -18.23 -8.29 1.49
N SER A 129 -18.23 -9.18 0.49
CA SER A 129 -17.81 -10.58 0.68
C SER A 129 -16.35 -10.68 1.12
N ALA A 130 -15.44 -9.96 0.46
CA ALA A 130 -14.03 -9.91 0.84
C ALA A 130 -13.83 -9.38 2.27
N LEU A 131 -14.54 -8.30 2.63
CA LEU A 131 -14.52 -7.74 3.99
C LEU A 131 -15.00 -8.77 5.03
N ASN A 132 -16.06 -9.52 4.72
CA ASN A 132 -16.57 -10.57 5.60
C ASN A 132 -15.53 -11.69 5.82
N GLU A 133 -14.82 -12.12 4.78
CA GLU A 133 -13.77 -13.14 4.91
C GLU A 133 -12.59 -12.66 5.77
N PHE A 134 -12.18 -11.40 5.63
CA PHE A 134 -11.16 -10.81 6.52
C PHE A 134 -11.63 -10.77 7.98
N ASN A 135 -12.86 -10.34 8.23
CA ASN A 135 -13.44 -10.32 9.58
C ASN A 135 -13.59 -11.72 10.20
N LYS A 136 -14.00 -12.72 9.40
CA LYS A 136 -14.06 -14.12 9.84
C LYS A 136 -12.68 -14.62 10.25
N ARG A 137 -11.66 -14.39 9.42
CA ARG A 137 -10.27 -14.76 9.74
C ARG A 137 -9.82 -14.13 11.06
N THR A 138 -10.07 -12.86 11.28
CA THR A 138 -9.73 -12.17 12.54
C THR A 138 -10.48 -12.76 13.73
N SER A 139 -11.79 -12.98 13.59
CA SER A 139 -12.64 -13.53 14.65
C SER A 139 -12.25 -14.96 15.03
N GLU A 140 -11.97 -15.81 14.03
CA GLU A 140 -11.53 -17.19 14.19
C GLU A 140 -10.21 -17.26 14.96
N ARG A 141 -9.25 -16.41 14.59
CA ARG A 141 -7.95 -16.35 15.25
C ARG A 141 -8.05 -15.81 16.67
N ARG A 142 -8.93 -14.84 16.91
CA ARG A 142 -9.23 -14.34 18.26
C ARG A 142 -9.86 -15.41 19.14
N ALA A 143 -10.82 -16.17 18.61
CA ALA A 143 -11.49 -17.26 19.33
C ALA A 143 -10.51 -18.35 19.78
N ARG A 144 -9.46 -18.61 18.99
CA ARG A 144 -8.38 -19.53 19.34
C ARG A 144 -7.26 -18.91 20.20
N GLY A 145 -7.30 -17.61 20.45
CA GLY A 145 -6.25 -16.89 21.20
C GLY A 145 -4.93 -16.77 20.44
N VAL A 146 -4.95 -16.87 19.11
CA VAL A 146 -3.75 -16.81 18.24
C VAL A 146 -3.71 -15.58 17.34
N GLU A 147 -4.59 -14.58 17.58
CA GLU A 147 -4.58 -13.30 16.87
C GLU A 147 -3.18 -12.67 16.92
N GLY A 148 -2.64 -12.26 15.77
CA GLY A 148 -1.29 -11.68 15.68
C GLY A 148 -0.11 -12.65 15.70
N THR A 149 -0.32 -13.94 15.98
CA THR A 149 0.80 -14.91 16.08
C THR A 149 1.01 -15.71 14.78
N LEU A 150 2.19 -16.32 14.60
CA LEU A 150 2.41 -17.28 13.51
C LEU A 150 1.76 -18.66 13.76
N VAL A 151 1.15 -18.85 14.93
CA VAL A 151 0.49 -20.11 15.28
C VAL A 151 -0.71 -20.29 14.35
N LYS A 152 -0.69 -21.42 13.64
CA LYS A 152 -1.72 -21.78 12.65
C LYS A 152 -3.04 -22.00 13.31
#